data_AF-A0A7S1H4M3-F1
#
_entry.id   AF-A0A7S1H4M3-F1
#
_cell.length_a   1.000
_cell.length_b   1.000
_cell.length_c   1.000
_cell.angle_alpha   90.00
_cell.angle_beta   90.00
_cell.angle_gamma   90.00
#
_symmetry.space_group_name_H-M   'P 1'
#
loop_
_entity.id
_entity.type
_entity.pdbx_description
1 polymer ?
#
loop_
_entity_poly.entity_id
_entity_poly.type
_entity_poly.pdbx_seq_one_letter_code
_entity_poly.pdbx_strand_id
1 'polypeptide(L)'
;MGMPVTSVIARSGLNLRSGAQTRLPALVQSGFVFGSIAFASETISMVPMPALSGMLIVTGGNMLYPSEFNYCYSVDKFTTMPFFTTVAGMLSMGLAEGIGMGCLTALGLAVHKNMQLNIRLMVEETTGDNVYGYNEALDRAKEKSSLLISPNKG
;
A
#
# COMPACT_ATOMS: atom_id res chain seq x y z
N MET A 1 -25.23 -5.43 21.56
CA MET A 1 -24.05 -4.55 21.54
C MET A 1 -23.69 -4.26 20.10
N GLY A 2 -23.63 -2.98 19.71
CA GLY A 2 -23.31 -2.59 18.34
C GLY A 2 -21.84 -2.81 18.06
N MET A 3 -21.51 -3.97 17.49
CA MET A 3 -20.16 -4.24 17.01
C MET A 3 -19.93 -3.42 15.74
N PRO A 4 -18.78 -2.75 15.59
CA PRO A 4 -18.47 -1.98 14.39
C PRO A 4 -18.50 -2.89 13.16
N VAL A 5 -19.37 -2.55 12.20
CA VAL A 5 -19.49 -3.29 10.95
C VAL A 5 -18.46 -2.73 9.98
N THR A 6 -17.39 -3.48 9.74
CA THR A 6 -16.41 -3.18 8.69
C THR A 6 -16.94 -3.62 7.32
N SER A 7 -16.67 -2.81 6.30
CA SER A 7 -17.08 -3.11 4.92
C SER A 7 -16.24 -4.26 4.34
N VAL A 8 -16.91 -5.33 3.89
CA VAL A 8 -16.22 -6.48 3.28
C VAL A 8 -15.91 -6.17 1.81
N ILE A 9 -14.63 -5.88 1.53
CA ILE A 9 -14.12 -5.56 0.19
C ILE A 9 -14.35 -6.71 -0.79
N ALA A 10 -14.16 -7.96 -0.36
CA ALA A 10 -14.32 -9.15 -1.21
C ALA A 10 -15.74 -9.28 -1.82
N ARG A 11 -16.78 -8.98 -1.02
CA ARG A 11 -18.19 -9.05 -1.46
C ARG A 11 -18.53 -7.91 -2.41
N SER A 12 -17.98 -6.71 -2.16
CA SER A 12 -18.11 -5.57 -3.06
C SER A 12 -17.43 -5.84 -4.41
N GLY A 13 -16.24 -6.44 -4.41
CA GLY A 13 -15.52 -6.81 -5.64
C GLY A 13 -16.28 -7.83 -6.51
N LEU A 14 -16.96 -8.79 -5.88
CA LEU A 14 -17.88 -9.71 -6.57
C LEU A 14 -19.07 -8.98 -7.18
N ASN A 15 -19.68 -8.06 -6.43
CA ASN A 15 -20.78 -7.25 -6.93
C ASN A 15 -20.36 -6.36 -8.13
N LEU A 16 -19.13 -5.83 -8.07
CA LEU A 16 -18.53 -5.02 -9.12
C LEU A 16 -18.22 -5.84 -10.38
N ARG A 17 -17.64 -7.05 -10.23
CA ARG A 17 -17.35 -7.97 -11.34
C ARG A 17 -18.62 -8.48 -12.04
N SER A 18 -19.72 -8.60 -11.31
CA SER A 18 -21.03 -8.95 -11.87
C SER A 18 -21.74 -7.79 -12.57
N GLY A 19 -21.08 -6.62 -12.71
CA GLY A 19 -21.63 -5.45 -13.40
C GLY A 19 -22.78 -4.76 -12.65
N ALA A 20 -22.97 -5.07 -11.37
CA ALA A 20 -24.09 -4.56 -10.63
C ALA A 20 -23.84 -3.12 -10.13
N GLN A 21 -24.52 -2.15 -10.74
CA GLN A 21 -24.43 -0.74 -10.39
C GLN A 21 -25.44 -0.29 -9.31
N THR A 22 -26.35 -1.17 -8.88
CA THR A 22 -27.49 -0.84 -8.02
C THR A 22 -27.43 -1.57 -6.67
N ARG A 23 -28.26 -1.17 -5.69
CA ARG A 23 -28.37 -1.80 -4.36
C ARG A 23 -29.16 -3.11 -4.35
N LEU A 24 -29.74 -3.50 -5.50
CA LEU A 24 -30.56 -4.70 -5.64
C LEU A 24 -29.85 -6.02 -5.25
N PRO A 25 -28.57 -6.27 -5.60
CA PRO A 25 -27.91 -7.53 -5.27
C PRO A 25 -27.74 -7.74 -3.77
N ALA A 26 -27.47 -6.67 -3.02
CA ALA A 26 -27.34 -6.74 -1.57
C ALA A 26 -28.66 -7.14 -0.91
N LEU A 27 -29.77 -6.64 -1.43
CA LEU A 27 -31.12 -6.92 -0.93
C LEU A 27 -31.63 -8.32 -1.31
N VAL A 28 -31.34 -8.76 -2.54
CA VAL A 28 -31.61 -10.14 -2.97
C VAL A 28 -30.78 -11.13 -2.15
N GLN A 29 -29.50 -10.82 -1.91
CA GLN A 29 -28.63 -11.70 -1.15
C GLN A 29 -29.00 -11.77 0.34
N SER A 30 -29.39 -10.67 0.97
CA SER A 30 -29.88 -10.69 2.35
C SER A 30 -31.21 -11.45 2.46
N GLY A 31 -32.14 -11.25 1.51
CA GLY A 31 -33.38 -12.03 1.43
C GLY A 31 -33.12 -13.52 1.23
N PHE A 32 -32.16 -13.87 0.37
CA PHE A 32 -31.73 -15.25 0.13
C PHE A 32 -31.13 -15.89 1.38
N VAL A 33 -30.23 -15.20 2.09
CA VAL A 33 -29.64 -15.70 3.34
C VAL A 33 -30.70 -15.86 4.43
N PHE A 34 -31.61 -14.89 4.58
CA PHE A 34 -32.70 -14.97 5.54
C PHE A 34 -33.63 -16.15 5.26
N GLY A 35 -34.04 -16.33 4.00
CA GLY A 35 -34.82 -17.49 3.57
C GLY A 35 -34.06 -18.80 3.75
N SER A 36 -32.78 -18.84 3.36
CA SER A 36 -31.94 -20.03 3.50
C SER A 36 -31.78 -20.47 4.95
N ILE A 37 -31.62 -19.54 5.89
CA ILE A 37 -31.52 -19.89 7.31
C ILE A 37 -32.86 -20.45 7.82
N ALA A 38 -33.99 -19.89 7.40
CA ALA A 38 -35.31 -20.35 7.82
C ALA A 38 -35.63 -21.78 7.31
N PHE A 39 -35.23 -22.12 6.08
CA PHE A 39 -35.50 -23.44 5.48
C PHE A 39 -34.39 -24.48 5.71
N ALA A 40 -33.12 -24.06 5.83
CA ALA A 40 -31.95 -24.96 5.87
C ALA A 40 -31.26 -25.03 7.25
N SER A 41 -31.90 -24.52 8.31
CA SER A 41 -31.39 -24.57 9.69
C SER A 41 -30.98 -26.00 10.11
N GLU A 42 -31.78 -26.99 9.76
CA GLU A 42 -31.53 -28.40 10.11
C GLU A 42 -30.34 -28.99 9.33
N THR A 43 -30.12 -28.57 8.08
CA THR A 43 -28.98 -28.99 7.24
C THR A 43 -27.67 -28.33 7.66
N ILE A 44 -27.71 -27.09 8.17
CA ILE A 44 -26.51 -26.36 8.62
C ILE A 44 -25.87 -27.02 9.85
N SER A 45 -26.63 -27.70 10.71
CA SER A 45 -26.08 -28.48 11.83
C SER A 45 -25.21 -29.66 11.40
N MET A 46 -25.31 -30.11 10.14
CA MET A 46 -24.43 -31.13 9.59
C MET A 46 -23.12 -30.57 9.03
N VAL A 47 -22.89 -29.24 9.08
CA VAL A 47 -21.66 -28.63 8.59
C VAL A 47 -20.48 -29.14 9.42
N PRO A 48 -19.55 -29.91 8.83
CA PRO A 48 -18.44 -30.46 9.57
C PRO A 48 -17.45 -29.35 9.90
N MET A 49 -16.95 -29.32 11.15
CA MET A 49 -15.88 -28.41 11.58
C MET A 49 -14.68 -28.29 10.62
N PRO A 50 -14.19 -29.37 9.95
CA PRO A 50 -13.10 -29.24 8.98
C PRO A 50 -13.43 -28.35 7.78
N ALA A 51 -14.69 -28.28 7.33
CA ALA A 51 -15.07 -27.40 6.22
C ALA A 51 -14.91 -25.91 6.58
N LEU A 52 -15.27 -25.54 7.81
CA LEU A 52 -15.09 -24.17 8.32
C LEU A 52 -13.61 -23.79 8.47
N SER A 53 -12.79 -24.72 8.97
CA SER A 53 -11.33 -24.52 9.06
C SER A 53 -10.70 -24.34 7.67
N GLY A 54 -11.07 -25.17 6.70
CA GLY A 54 -10.61 -25.03 5.31
C GLY A 54 -10.99 -23.67 4.70
N MET A 55 -12.24 -23.23 4.90
CA MET A 55 -12.70 -21.91 4.47
C MET A 55 -11.93 -20.76 5.13
N LEU A 56 -11.58 -20.86 6.41
CA LEU A 56 -10.78 -19.86 7.13
C LEU A 56 -9.36 -19.76 6.57
N ILE A 57 -8.71 -20.90 6.32
CA ILE A 57 -7.36 -20.93 5.75
C ILE A 57 -7.37 -20.30 4.35
N VAL A 58 -8.34 -20.67 3.51
CA VAL A 58 -8.49 -20.10 2.16
C VAL A 58 -8.76 -18.60 2.24
N THR A 59 -9.70 -18.16 3.08
CA THR A 59 -10.06 -16.74 3.18
C THR A 59 -8.90 -15.90 3.75
N GLY A 60 -8.24 -16.38 4.79
CA GLY A 60 -7.05 -15.73 5.36
C GLY A 60 -5.90 -15.66 4.37
N GLY A 61 -5.67 -16.73 3.59
CA GLY A 61 -4.67 -16.75 2.53
C GLY A 61 -4.97 -15.78 1.38
N ASN A 62 -6.24 -15.59 1.02
CA ASN A 62 -6.64 -14.60 0.01
C ASN A 62 -6.53 -13.15 0.52
N MET A 63 -6.55 -12.93 1.84
CA MET A 63 -6.38 -11.59 2.44
C MET A 63 -4.90 -11.17 2.55
N LEU A 64 -3.98 -12.13 2.70
CA LEU A 64 -2.56 -11.86 2.57
C LEU A 64 -2.24 -11.65 1.09
N TYR A 65 -2.23 -10.41 0.60
CA TYR A 65 -1.79 -10.10 -0.77
C TYR A 65 -0.35 -10.59 -0.97
N PRO A 66 -0.12 -11.72 -1.65
CA PRO A 66 1.22 -12.30 -1.73
C PRO A 66 2.14 -11.49 -2.66
N SER A 67 1.54 -10.65 -3.52
CA SER A 67 2.25 -9.70 -4.37
C SER A 67 2.91 -8.57 -3.59
N GLU A 68 2.26 -8.08 -2.52
CA GLU A 68 2.79 -7.01 -1.70
C GLU A 68 4.00 -7.49 -0.87
N PHE A 69 4.01 -8.77 -0.48
CA PHE A 69 5.14 -9.37 0.21
C PHE A 69 6.41 -9.36 -0.65
N ASN A 70 6.29 -9.73 -1.93
CA ASN A 70 7.41 -9.70 -2.87
C ASN A 70 7.86 -8.26 -3.18
N TYR A 71 6.92 -7.33 -3.32
CA TYR A 71 7.24 -5.92 -3.53
C TYR A 71 8.00 -5.34 -2.32
N CYS A 72 7.52 -5.62 -1.10
CA CYS A 72 8.15 -5.15 0.13
C CYS A 72 9.57 -5.72 0.32
N TYR A 73 9.83 -6.93 -0.15
CA TYR A 73 11.16 -7.54 -0.14
C TYR A 73 12.09 -6.97 -1.23
N SER A 74 11.53 -6.57 -2.38
CA SER A 74 12.30 -6.05 -3.52
C SER A 74 12.72 -4.58 -3.38
N VAL A 75 11.95 -3.76 -2.65
CA VAL A 75 12.18 -2.31 -2.59
C VAL A 75 13.23 -1.93 -1.55
N ASP A 76 13.20 -2.51 -0.34
CA ASP A 76 14.19 -2.21 0.71
C ASP A 76 14.05 -3.13 1.95
N LYS A 77 15.12 -3.80 2.38
CA LYS A 77 15.12 -4.66 3.59
C LYS A 77 14.69 -3.91 4.85
N PHE A 78 14.95 -2.60 4.90
CA PHE A 78 14.56 -1.77 6.03
C PHE A 78 13.04 -1.57 6.12
N THR A 79 12.31 -1.61 4.99
CA THR A 79 10.85 -1.42 4.96
C THR A 79 10.08 -2.70 5.30
N THR A 80 10.72 -3.86 5.19
CA THR A 80 10.17 -5.15 5.64
C THR A 80 10.09 -5.26 7.16
N MET A 81 10.92 -4.51 7.89
CA MET A 81 11.01 -4.57 9.35
C MET A 81 9.68 -4.28 10.08
N PRO A 82 8.96 -3.17 9.81
CA PRO A 82 7.65 -2.90 10.45
C PRO A 82 6.57 -3.93 10.11
N PHE A 83 6.62 -4.55 8.93
CA PHE A 83 5.66 -5.59 8.56
C PHE A 83 5.85 -6.83 9.42
N PHE A 84 7.10 -7.28 9.56
CA PHE A 84 7.43 -8.47 10.35
C PHE A 84 7.17 -8.26 11.84
N THR A 85 7.48 -7.07 12.38
CA THR A 85 7.20 -6.73 13.78
C THR A 85 5.70 -6.69 14.06
N THR A 86 4.89 -6.18 13.12
CA THR A 86 3.42 -6.18 13.25
C THR A 86 2.86 -7.60 13.28
N VAL A 87 3.28 -8.46 12.35
CA VAL A 87 2.81 -9.86 12.29
C VAL A 87 3.25 -10.63 13.54
N ALA A 88 4.51 -10.49 13.95
CA ALA A 88 5.02 -11.11 15.18
C ALA A 88 4.26 -10.61 16.42
N GLY A 89 4.02 -9.29 16.50
CA GLY A 89 3.26 -8.68 17.58
C GLY A 89 1.82 -9.19 17.66
N MET A 90 1.14 -9.29 16.52
CA MET A 90 -0.23 -9.83 16.45
C MET A 90 -0.30 -11.29 16.90
N LEU A 91 0.67 -12.11 16.51
CA LEU A 91 0.70 -13.54 16.85
C LEU A 91 1.07 -13.80 18.32
N SER A 92 1.92 -12.97 18.92
CA SER A 92 2.40 -13.18 20.30
C SER A 92 1.53 -12.52 21.36
N MET A 93 1.07 -11.28 21.13
CA MET A 93 0.40 -10.47 22.18
C MET A 93 -1.07 -10.17 21.87
N GLY A 94 -1.46 -10.17 20.59
CA GLY A 94 -2.83 -9.85 20.16
C GLY A 94 -2.89 -8.71 19.15
N LEU A 95 -4.08 -8.50 18.58
CA LEU A 95 -4.30 -7.52 17.51
C LEU A 95 -3.98 -6.08 17.95
N ALA A 96 -4.39 -5.68 19.15
CA ALA A 96 -4.25 -4.30 19.61
C ALA A 96 -2.78 -3.94 19.87
N GLU A 97 -2.09 -4.77 20.64
CA GLU A 97 -0.67 -4.61 20.99
C GLU A 97 0.23 -4.75 19.75
N GLY A 98 -0.10 -5.69 18.85
CA GLY A 98 0.62 -5.91 17.60
C GLY A 98 0.58 -4.70 16.67
N ILE A 99 -0.60 -4.10 16.49
CA ILE A 99 -0.74 -2.86 15.70
C ILE A 99 0.04 -1.71 16.35
N GLY A 100 0.01 -1.62 17.69
CA GLY A 100 0.78 -0.61 18.43
C GLY A 100 2.30 -0.70 18.16
N MET A 101 2.89 -1.89 18.31
CA MET A 101 4.31 -2.11 18.03
C MET A 101 4.67 -1.90 16.55
N GLY A 102 3.80 -2.36 15.65
CA GLY A 102 3.93 -2.12 14.21
C GLY A 102 3.99 -0.65 13.86
N CYS A 103 3.08 0.14 14.41
CA CYS A 103 3.01 1.59 14.17
C CYS A 103 4.27 2.30 14.69
N LEU A 104 4.74 1.97 15.90
CA LEU A 104 5.97 2.54 16.47
C LEU A 104 7.19 2.27 15.59
N THR A 105 7.34 1.03 15.12
CA THR A 105 8.46 0.65 14.25
C THR A 105 8.36 1.30 12.86
N ALA A 106 7.15 1.42 12.30
CA ALA A 106 6.91 2.10 11.04
C ALA A 106 7.23 3.60 11.13
N LEU A 107 6.80 4.27 12.19
CA LEU A 107 7.08 5.69 12.43
C LEU A 107 8.58 5.96 12.60
N GLY A 108 9.28 5.13 13.38
CA GLY A 108 10.73 5.24 13.56
C GLY A 108 11.48 5.12 12.23
N LEU A 109 11.07 4.18 11.38
CA LEU A 109 11.65 4.03 10.06
C LEU A 109 11.33 5.20 9.13
N ALA A 110 10.09 5.71 9.16
CA ALA A 110 9.65 6.84 8.34
C ALA A 110 10.49 8.09 8.65
N VAL A 111 10.74 8.37 9.93
CA VAL A 111 11.61 9.48 10.36
C VAL A 111 13.04 9.28 9.86
N HIS A 112 13.59 8.07 10.00
CA HIS A 112 14.96 7.77 9.56
C HIS A 112 15.11 7.90 8.03
N LYS A 113 14.14 7.41 7.25
CA LYS A 113 14.11 7.59 5.79
C LYS A 113 13.90 9.03 5.38
N ASN A 114 13.05 9.78 6.08
CA ASN A 114 12.81 11.19 5.79
C ASN A 114 14.09 12.03 5.99
N MET A 115 14.87 11.77 7.05
CA MET A 115 16.17 12.41 7.26
C MET A 115 17.16 12.12 6.11
N GLN A 116 17.20 10.88 5.62
CA GLN A 116 18.06 10.49 4.48
C GLN A 116 17.59 11.11 3.14
N LEU A 117 16.27 11.25 2.96
CA LEU A 117 15.67 11.85 1.77
C LEU A 117 15.85 13.37 1.71
N ASN A 118 15.78 14.07 2.84
CA ASN A 118 15.94 15.52 2.88
C ASN A 118 17.36 15.94 2.43
N ILE A 119 18.38 15.14 2.74
CA ILE A 119 19.76 15.37 2.29
C ILE A 119 19.89 15.16 0.78
N ARG A 120 19.18 14.19 0.17
CA ARG A 120 19.19 13.99 -1.29
C ARG A 120 18.42 15.07 -2.05
N LEU A 121 17.30 15.54 -1.53
CA LEU A 121 16.52 16.62 -2.17
C LEU A 121 17.23 17.97 -2.07
N MET A 122 17.94 18.25 -0.96
CA MET A 122 18.81 19.43 -0.86
C MET A 122 20.00 19.35 -1.82
N VAL A 123 20.56 18.16 -2.07
CA VAL A 123 21.64 17.97 -3.06
C VAL A 123 21.10 18.08 -4.49
N GLU A 124 19.88 17.64 -4.78
CA GLU A 124 19.27 17.74 -6.11
C GLU A 124 18.78 19.15 -6.45
N GLU A 125 18.19 19.89 -5.50
CA GLU A 125 17.88 21.32 -5.71
C GLU A 125 19.16 22.15 -5.84
N THR A 126 20.18 21.93 -4.99
CA THR A 126 21.45 22.68 -5.09
C THR A 126 22.26 22.32 -6.35
N THR A 127 22.15 21.09 -6.85
CA THR A 127 22.86 20.64 -8.07
C THR A 127 22.11 21.05 -9.34
N GLY A 128 20.78 20.95 -9.34
CA GLY A 128 19.95 21.44 -10.44
C GLY A 128 20.16 22.93 -10.67
N ASP A 129 20.00 23.74 -9.63
CA ASP A 129 20.08 25.20 -9.73
C ASP A 129 21.49 25.70 -10.11
N ASN A 130 22.57 25.08 -9.58
CA ASN A 130 23.95 25.43 -9.95
C ASN A 130 24.33 25.02 -11.37
N VAL A 131 23.82 23.90 -11.89
CA VAL A 131 24.14 23.42 -13.24
C VAL A 131 23.43 24.27 -14.30
N TYR A 132 22.19 24.73 -14.04
CA TYR A 132 21.50 25.65 -14.95
C TYR A 132 22.17 27.04 -14.97
N GLY A 133 22.57 27.58 -13.83
CA GLY A 133 23.26 28.87 -13.75
C GLY A 133 24.64 28.87 -14.43
N TYR A 134 25.39 27.76 -14.34
CA TYR A 134 26.69 27.63 -14.98
C TYR A 134 26.59 27.52 -16.51
N ASN A 135 25.59 26.79 -17.02
CA ASN A 135 25.38 26.62 -18.46
C ASN A 135 24.93 27.93 -19.13
N GLU A 136 24.09 28.75 -18.47
CA GLU A 136 23.70 30.06 -18.99
C GLU A 136 24.87 31.06 -18.99
N ALA A 137 25.72 31.03 -17.95
CA ALA A 137 26.93 31.85 -17.89
C ALA A 137 27.96 31.45 -18.96
N LEU A 138 28.06 30.16 -19.27
CA LEU A 138 28.91 29.65 -20.35
C LEU A 138 28.42 30.07 -21.73
N ASP A 139 27.12 30.09 -22.00
CA ASP A 139 26.60 30.55 -23.28
C ASP A 139 26.83 32.05 -23.48
N ARG A 140 26.66 32.88 -22.43
CA ARG A 140 27.03 34.31 -22.49
C ARG A 140 28.54 34.51 -22.67
N ALA A 141 29.38 33.67 -22.06
CA ALA A 141 30.82 33.72 -22.23
C ALA A 141 31.25 33.25 -23.64
N LYS A 142 30.54 32.27 -24.23
CA LYS A 142 30.72 31.85 -25.62
C LYS A 142 30.28 32.92 -26.61
N GLU A 143 29.19 33.62 -26.33
CA GLU A 143 28.72 34.74 -27.14
C GLU A 143 29.68 35.95 -27.07
N LYS A 144 30.23 36.24 -25.89
CA LYS A 144 31.26 37.28 -25.75
C LYS A 144 32.61 36.88 -26.36
N SER A 145 33.00 35.61 -26.27
CA SER A 145 34.24 35.13 -26.87
C SER A 145 34.15 34.98 -28.38
N SER A 146 32.98 34.64 -28.95
CA SER A 146 32.78 34.66 -30.41
C SER A 146 32.85 36.08 -30.99
N LEU A 147 32.48 37.11 -30.22
CA LEU A 147 32.68 38.53 -30.58
C LEU A 147 34.13 39.01 -30.43
N LEU A 148 34.93 38.38 -29.58
CA LEU A 148 36.36 38.71 -29.43
C LEU A 148 37.27 37.90 -30.39
N ILE A 149 36.78 36.79 -30.97
CA ILE A 149 37.49 35.98 -31.98
C ILE A 149 37.13 36.39 -33.42
N SER A 150 36.59 37.59 -33.64
CA SER A 150 36.69 38.26 -34.94
C SER A 150 37.83 39.27 -34.90
N PRO A 151 39.11 38.84 -34.91
CA PRO A 151 40.19 39.74 -35.23
C PRO A 151 39.98 40.18 -36.67
N ASN A 152 39.96 41.49 -36.85
CA ASN A 152 40.89 42.11 -37.77
C ASN A 152 41.09 41.30 -39.07
N LYS A 153 40.14 41.46 -39.99
CA LYS A 153 40.42 41.29 -41.40
C LYS A 153 40.09 42.59 -42.10
N GLY A 154 41.16 43.31 -42.44
CA GLY A 154 41.26 44.18 -43.61
C GLY A 154 40.62 45.54 -43.44
#